data_AF-X1U3M8-F1
#
_entry.id   AF-X1U3M8-F1
#
_cell.length_a   1.000
_cell.length_b   1.000
_cell.length_c   1.000
_cell.angle_alpha   90.00
_cell.angle_beta   90.00
_cell.angle_gamma   90.00
#
_symmetry.space_group_name_H-M   'P 1'
#
loop_
_entity.id
_entity.type
_entity.pdbx_description
1 polymer ?
#
loop_
_entity_poly.entity_id
_entity_poly.type
_entity_poly.pdbx_seq_one_letter_code
_entity_poly.pdbx_strand_id
1 'polypeptide(L)'
;MALLLSRPSGRRVYYQDGQILVAVRYPGQWNYLQDFVQPDNPDVLAISSQYPDYWALYDFVCRNVDYRRDIGEFWQVPSETLVSKMGDCEDTSILLTSLLRCVGIDAYTAIGEYLGYGHAWTTQNSFIYETTYTRAQLSHQDEHQVA
;
A
#
# COMPACT_ATOMS: atom_id res chain seq x y z
N MET A 1 6.48 43.17 -8.61
CA MET A 1 6.59 41.88 -9.33
C MET A 1 5.96 40.81 -8.46
N ALA A 2 4.73 40.42 -8.76
CA ALA A 2 4.10 39.27 -8.11
C ALA A 2 4.56 38.02 -8.87
N LEU A 3 5.40 37.19 -8.25
CA LEU A 3 5.62 35.83 -8.72
C LEU A 3 4.33 35.06 -8.48
N LEU A 4 3.55 34.89 -9.55
CA LEU A 4 2.51 33.87 -9.63
C LEU A 4 3.18 32.53 -9.34
N LEU A 5 2.97 32.01 -8.13
CA LEU A 5 3.23 30.61 -7.82
C LEU A 5 2.24 29.80 -8.67
N SER A 6 2.66 29.42 -9.87
CA SER A 6 1.96 28.39 -10.63
C SER A 6 1.98 27.13 -9.76
N ARG A 7 0.81 26.75 -9.21
CA ARG A 7 0.62 25.43 -8.62
C ARG A 7 1.10 24.41 -9.66
N PRO A 8 2.13 23.60 -9.39
CA PRO A 8 2.44 22.50 -10.30
C PRO A 8 1.19 21.63 -10.34
N SER A 9 0.75 21.25 -11.54
CA SER A 9 -0.36 20.32 -11.80
C SER A 9 -0.37 19.19 -10.76
N GLY A 10 -1.54 18.91 -10.17
CA GLY A 10 -1.77 18.01 -9.01
C GLY A 10 -1.46 16.53 -9.21
N ARG A 11 -0.46 16.19 -10.02
CA ARG A 11 0.04 14.84 -10.25
C ARG A 11 0.94 14.42 -9.09
N ARG A 12 0.51 13.42 -8.35
CA ARG A 12 1.18 12.91 -7.13
C ARG A 12 1.99 11.63 -7.36
N VAL A 13 1.87 11.02 -8.53
CA VAL A 13 2.53 9.77 -8.89
C VAL A 13 3.30 9.95 -10.20
N TYR A 14 4.57 9.53 -10.20
CA TYR A 14 5.43 9.42 -11.38
C TYR A 14 5.97 8.00 -11.51
N TYR A 15 6.01 7.52 -12.75
CA TYR A 15 6.72 6.30 -13.11
C TYR A 15 8.02 6.70 -13.79
N GLN A 16 9.15 6.27 -13.23
CA GLN A 16 10.48 6.58 -13.74
C GLN A 16 11.38 5.37 -13.57
N ASP A 17 11.99 4.90 -14.66
CA ASP A 17 12.98 3.80 -14.65
C ASP A 17 12.52 2.52 -13.94
N GLY A 18 11.23 2.18 -14.08
CA GLY A 18 10.61 1.01 -13.42
C GLY A 18 10.27 1.22 -11.94
N GLN A 19 10.48 2.43 -11.42
CA GLN A 19 10.15 2.81 -10.05
C GLN A 19 8.95 3.76 -10.03
N ILE A 20 8.22 3.71 -8.92
CA ILE A 20 7.10 4.61 -8.64
C ILE A 20 7.57 5.64 -7.61
N LEU A 21 7.49 6.92 -7.98
CA LEU A 21 7.73 8.08 -7.13
C LEU A 21 6.40 8.70 -6.72
N VAL A 22 6.21 8.91 -5.41
CA VAL A 22 4.98 9.42 -4.81
C VAL A 22 5.25 10.67 -3.96
N ALA A 23 4.43 11.70 -4.14
CA ALA A 23 4.48 12.94 -3.35
C ALA A 23 3.55 12.85 -2.13
N VAL A 24 4.05 12.21 -1.08
CA VAL A 24 3.29 11.83 0.13
C VAL A 24 4.06 12.19 1.41
N ARG A 25 3.37 12.11 2.55
CA ARG A 25 3.82 12.48 3.91
C ARG A 25 4.02 13.97 4.13
N TYR A 26 4.96 14.60 3.43
CA TYR A 26 5.32 16.01 3.66
C TYR A 26 5.38 16.81 2.34
N PRO A 27 4.91 18.07 2.33
CA PRO A 27 4.93 18.91 1.13
C PRO A 27 6.32 19.04 0.52
N GLY A 28 6.43 18.77 -0.79
CA GLY A 28 7.68 18.88 -1.55
C GLY A 28 8.58 17.64 -1.46
N GLN A 29 8.22 16.63 -0.67
CA GLN A 29 8.96 15.37 -0.59
C GLN A 29 8.43 14.37 -1.63
N TRP A 30 9.37 13.78 -2.37
CA TRP A 30 9.13 12.64 -3.24
C TRP A 30 9.76 11.41 -2.62
N ASN A 31 9.01 10.33 -2.55
CA ASN A 31 9.45 9.06 -1.98
C ASN A 31 9.29 7.96 -3.03
N TYR A 32 10.19 6.99 -3.03
CA TYR A 32 9.94 5.78 -3.80
C TYR A 32 8.93 4.91 -3.05
N LEU A 33 7.90 4.41 -3.74
CA LEU A 33 6.94 3.46 -3.15
C LEU A 33 7.67 2.25 -2.53
N GLN A 34 8.79 1.84 -3.14
CA GLN A 34 9.55 0.68 -2.69
C GLN A 34 10.17 0.88 -1.31
N ASP A 35 10.46 2.12 -0.91
CA ASP A 35 11.06 2.45 0.40
C ASP A 35 10.07 2.22 1.57
N PHE A 36 8.77 2.21 1.28
CA PHE A 36 7.72 1.89 2.25
C PHE A 36 7.56 0.40 2.48
N VAL A 37 7.91 -0.43 1.50
CA VAL A 37 7.79 -1.89 1.60
C VAL A 37 9.01 -2.42 2.34
N GLN A 38 8.84 -2.81 3.59
CA GLN A 38 9.94 -3.13 4.51
C GLN A 38 9.84 -4.58 5.03
N PRO A 39 10.18 -5.58 4.20
CA PRO A 39 10.10 -6.99 4.59
C PRO A 39 11.04 -7.35 5.75
N ASP A 40 12.18 -6.67 5.87
CA ASP A 40 13.18 -6.91 6.92
C ASP A 40 12.91 -6.11 8.21
N ASN A 41 11.78 -5.39 8.31
CA ASN A 41 11.41 -4.62 9.49
C ASN A 41 11.12 -5.58 10.68
N PRO A 42 11.68 -5.36 11.88
CA PRO A 42 11.49 -6.23 13.04
C PRO A 42 10.02 -6.42 13.44
N ASP A 43 9.16 -5.41 13.25
CA ASP A 43 7.72 -5.51 13.55
C ASP A 43 7.02 -6.41 12.51
N VAL A 44 7.44 -6.34 11.24
CA VAL A 44 6.94 -7.22 10.16
C VAL A 44 7.37 -8.67 10.41
N LEU A 45 8.62 -8.89 10.82
CA LEU A 45 9.15 -10.19 11.24
C LEU A 45 8.36 -10.77 12.44
N ALA A 46 8.09 -9.92 13.44
CA ALA A 46 7.34 -10.33 14.63
C ALA A 46 5.92 -10.77 14.29
N ILE A 47 5.23 -10.06 13.40
CA ILE A 47 3.90 -10.45 12.92
C ILE A 47 3.97 -11.70 12.04
N SER A 48 4.84 -11.72 11.04
CA SER A 48 4.90 -12.83 10.07
C SER A 48 5.15 -14.18 10.72
N SER A 49 5.97 -14.22 11.78
CA SER A 49 6.26 -15.45 12.55
C SER A 49 5.05 -16.05 13.28
N GLN A 50 3.96 -15.29 13.47
CA GLN A 50 2.76 -15.73 14.18
C GLN A 50 1.74 -16.42 13.28
N TYR A 51 1.86 -16.31 11.96
CA TYR A 51 0.86 -16.79 11.01
C TYR A 51 1.45 -17.89 10.11
N PRO A 52 0.70 -18.98 9.88
CA PRO A 52 1.23 -20.16 9.21
C PRO A 52 1.41 -20.01 7.70
N ASP A 53 0.68 -19.09 7.06
CA ASP A 53 0.65 -18.93 5.62
C ASP A 53 0.23 -17.51 5.19
N TYR A 54 0.30 -17.26 3.89
CA TYR A 54 -0.04 -15.97 3.28
C TYR A 54 -1.51 -15.58 3.45
N TRP A 55 -2.41 -16.56 3.51
CA TRP A 55 -3.84 -16.29 3.65
C TRP A 55 -4.14 -15.78 5.06
N ALA A 56 -3.52 -16.39 6.07
CA ALA A 56 -3.61 -15.95 7.44
C ALA A 56 -3.00 -14.55 7.66
N LEU A 57 -1.91 -14.21 6.96
CA LEU A 57 -1.35 -12.85 6.96
C LEU A 57 -2.29 -11.84 6.30
N TYR A 58 -2.89 -12.20 5.16
CA TYR A 58 -3.88 -11.36 4.50
C TYR A 58 -5.11 -11.13 5.39
N ASP A 59 -5.63 -12.19 6.02
CA ASP A 59 -6.78 -12.10 6.93
C ASP A 59 -6.44 -11.28 8.18
N PHE A 60 -5.21 -11.40 8.70
CA PHE A 60 -4.71 -10.57 9.78
C PHE A 60 -4.83 -9.08 9.44
N VAL A 61 -4.30 -8.64 8.29
CA VAL A 61 -4.34 -7.22 7.89
C VAL A 61 -5.79 -6.73 7.79
N CYS A 62 -6.65 -7.47 7.08
CA CYS A 62 -8.07 -7.11 6.89
C CYS A 62 -8.86 -6.97 8.21
N ARG A 63 -8.48 -7.74 9.23
CA ARG A 63 -9.22 -7.79 10.51
C ARG A 63 -8.65 -6.92 11.59
N ASN A 64 -7.37 -6.57 11.52
CA ASN A 64 -6.65 -5.91 12.61
C ASN A 64 -6.24 -4.47 12.30
N VAL A 65 -6.50 -4.01 11.07
CA VAL A 65 -6.31 -2.61 10.68
C VAL A 65 -7.67 -2.00 10.32
N ASP A 66 -8.08 -0.98 11.06
CA ASP A 66 -9.30 -0.22 10.79
C ASP A 66 -9.09 0.65 9.55
N TYR A 67 -9.87 0.43 8.49
CA TYR A 67 -9.80 1.23 7.28
C TYR A 67 -10.24 2.68 7.55
N ARG A 68 -9.29 3.62 7.47
CA ARG A 68 -9.54 5.06 7.66
C ARG A 68 -8.77 5.86 6.64
N ARG A 69 -9.48 6.70 5.89
CA ARG A 69 -8.88 7.65 4.96
C ARG A 69 -8.03 8.68 5.69
N ASP A 70 -6.91 9.02 5.09
CA ASP A 70 -6.04 10.08 5.59
C ASP A 70 -6.66 11.48 5.51
N ILE A 71 -6.16 12.37 6.38
CA ILE A 71 -6.26 13.82 6.19
C ILE A 71 -5.03 14.28 5.41
N GLY A 72 -5.14 14.29 4.08
CA GLY A 72 -4.00 14.48 3.18
C GLY A 72 -3.59 13.15 2.53
N GLU A 73 -2.32 12.97 2.22
CA GLU A 73 -1.76 11.68 1.80
C GLU A 73 -0.52 11.42 2.66
N PHE A 74 -0.68 10.62 3.71
CA PHE A 74 0.38 10.28 4.63
C PHE A 74 0.58 8.76 4.61
N TRP A 75 1.26 8.30 3.57
CA TRP A 75 1.59 6.88 3.44
C TRP A 75 2.41 6.43 4.64
N GLN A 76 1.90 5.44 5.35
CA GLN A 76 2.51 4.84 6.52
C GLN A 76 3.51 3.76 6.12
N VAL A 77 4.58 3.62 6.90
CA VAL A 77 5.42 2.41 6.87
C VAL A 77 4.77 1.31 7.72
N PRO A 78 5.13 0.03 7.54
CA PRO A 78 4.48 -1.08 8.24
C PRO A 78 4.38 -0.94 9.76
N SER A 79 5.44 -0.45 10.41
CA SER A 79 5.43 -0.24 11.87
C SER A 79 4.44 0.84 12.31
N GLU A 80 4.25 1.89 11.52
CA GLU A 80 3.26 2.94 11.79
C GLU A 80 1.84 2.36 11.72
N THR A 81 1.53 1.60 10.66
CA THR A 81 0.22 0.93 10.50
C THR A 81 -0.04 -0.11 11.60
N LEU A 82 0.98 -0.88 12.00
CA LEU A 82 0.85 -1.88 13.08
C LEU A 82 0.62 -1.23 14.45
N VAL A 83 1.25 -0.08 14.71
CA VAL A 83 1.08 0.67 15.97
C VAL A 83 -0.26 1.39 16.00
N SER A 84 -0.64 2.08 14.92
CA SER A 84 -1.88 2.84 14.84
C SER A 84 -3.11 1.94 14.72
N LYS A 85 -2.94 0.74 14.15
CA LYS A 85 -4.01 -0.17 13.72
C LYS A 85 -5.01 0.51 12.79
N MET A 86 -4.55 1.51 12.05
CA MET A 86 -5.36 2.34 11.17
C MET A 86 -4.59 2.65 9.90
N GLY A 87 -5.29 2.72 8.77
CA GLY A 87 -4.73 3.14 7.49
C GLY A 87 -5.75 2.96 6.38
N ASP A 88 -5.46 3.50 5.20
CA ASP A 88 -6.28 3.30 4.01
C ASP A 88 -5.64 2.31 3.03
N CYS A 89 -5.93 2.44 1.73
CA CYS A 89 -5.66 1.40 0.76
C CYS A 89 -4.15 1.17 0.57
N GLU A 90 -3.36 2.23 0.53
CA GLU A 90 -1.91 2.16 0.43
C GLU A 90 -1.28 1.56 1.68
N ASP A 91 -1.70 1.98 2.87
CA ASP A 91 -1.08 1.63 4.14
C ASP A 91 -1.24 0.13 4.39
N THR A 92 -2.47 -0.35 4.20
CA THR A 92 -2.81 -1.75 4.35
C THR A 92 -2.13 -2.62 3.29
N SER A 93 -2.03 -2.13 2.05
CA SER A 93 -1.30 -2.82 0.97
C SER A 93 0.21 -2.86 1.21
N ILE A 94 0.81 -1.75 1.67
CA ILE A 94 2.23 -1.67 2.03
C ILE A 94 2.55 -2.65 3.16
N LEU A 95 1.71 -2.71 4.20
CA LEU A 95 1.85 -3.65 5.29
C LEU A 95 1.76 -5.11 4.78
N LEU A 96 0.73 -5.44 4.00
CA LEU A 96 0.57 -6.80 3.48
C LEU A 96 1.71 -7.19 2.55
N THR A 97 2.10 -6.34 1.61
CA THR A 97 3.24 -6.59 0.72
C THR A 97 4.51 -6.85 1.53
N SER A 98 4.76 -6.08 2.59
CA SER A 98 5.91 -6.29 3.47
C SER A 98 5.86 -7.65 4.17
N LEU A 99 4.70 -8.06 4.69
CA LEU A 99 4.50 -9.36 5.33
C LEU A 99 4.68 -10.53 4.35
N LEU A 100 4.13 -10.43 3.13
CA LEU A 100 4.27 -11.47 2.11
C LEU A 100 5.73 -11.61 1.66
N ARG A 101 6.41 -10.50 1.41
CA ARG A 101 7.84 -10.52 1.03
C ARG A 101 8.71 -11.04 2.17
N CYS A 102 8.38 -10.74 3.43
CA CYS A 102 9.06 -11.28 4.60
C CYS A 102 9.04 -12.82 4.64
N VAL A 103 7.96 -13.46 4.17
CA VAL A 103 7.86 -14.93 4.08
C VAL A 103 8.28 -15.50 2.73
N GLY A 104 8.97 -14.70 1.90
CA GLY A 104 9.54 -15.14 0.63
C GLY A 104 8.58 -15.15 -0.55
N ILE A 105 7.42 -14.48 -0.44
CA ILE A 105 6.47 -14.35 -1.55
C ILE A 105 6.78 -13.08 -2.33
N ASP A 106 7.00 -13.23 -3.64
CA ASP A 106 7.23 -12.10 -4.55
C ASP A 106 5.92 -11.33 -4.80
N ALA A 107 5.66 -10.34 -3.95
CA ALA A 107 4.48 -9.50 -3.96
C ALA A 107 4.86 -8.02 -4.10
N TYR A 108 3.92 -7.23 -4.64
CA TYR A 108 4.12 -5.81 -4.92
C TYR A 108 2.90 -5.01 -4.46
N THR A 109 3.13 -3.79 -3.96
CA THR A 109 2.05 -2.81 -3.82
C THR A 109 1.84 -2.13 -5.17
N ALA A 110 0.67 -2.32 -5.75
CA ALA A 110 0.24 -1.64 -6.96
C ALA A 110 -0.56 -0.38 -6.62
N ILE A 111 -0.50 0.61 -7.50
CA ILE A 111 -1.36 1.81 -7.48
C ILE A 111 -2.08 1.85 -8.82
N GLY A 112 -3.36 2.13 -8.81
CA GLY A 112 -4.16 2.35 -10.01
C GLY A 112 -5.42 3.13 -9.73
N GLU A 113 -6.44 2.90 -10.56
CA GLU A 113 -7.75 3.52 -10.41
C GLU A 113 -8.80 2.42 -10.19
N TYR A 114 -9.71 2.65 -9.24
CA TYR A 114 -10.89 1.83 -9.01
C TYR A 114 -12.13 2.72 -8.90
N LEU A 115 -13.11 2.49 -9.76
CA LEU A 115 -14.37 3.25 -9.82
C LEU A 115 -14.17 4.78 -9.91
N GLY A 116 -13.13 5.23 -10.61
CA GLY A 116 -12.81 6.66 -10.77
C GLY A 116 -12.03 7.28 -9.61
N TYR A 117 -11.56 6.49 -8.66
CA TYR A 117 -10.74 6.93 -7.53
C TYR A 117 -9.36 6.25 -7.55
N GLY A 118 -8.33 6.97 -7.13
CA GLY A 118 -7.02 6.35 -6.87
C GLY A 118 -7.15 5.24 -5.83
N HIS A 119 -6.52 4.11 -6.09
CA HIS A 119 -6.59 2.92 -5.24
C HIS A 119 -5.25 2.19 -5.22
N ALA A 120 -4.97 1.49 -4.12
CA ALA A 120 -3.80 0.66 -3.97
C ALA A 120 -4.19 -0.73 -3.46
N TRP A 121 -3.49 -1.74 -3.94
CA TRP A 121 -3.69 -3.14 -3.56
C TRP A 121 -2.35 -3.89 -3.56
N THR A 122 -2.28 -4.99 -2.81
CA THR A 122 -1.16 -5.93 -2.95
C THR A 122 -1.43 -6.88 -4.10
N THR A 123 -0.43 -7.17 -4.93
CA THR A 123 -0.52 -8.16 -6.00
C THR A 123 0.64 -9.14 -5.97
N GLN A 124 0.38 -10.38 -6.37
CA GLN A 124 1.38 -11.42 -6.58
C GLN A 124 1.00 -12.19 -7.84
N ASN A 125 1.86 -12.16 -8.87
CA ASN A 125 1.55 -12.67 -10.20
C ASN A 125 0.26 -12.04 -10.76
N SER A 126 -0.83 -12.82 -10.81
CA SER A 126 -2.15 -12.37 -11.24
C SER A 126 -3.13 -12.27 -10.06
N PHE A 127 -2.73 -12.64 -8.84
CA PHE A 127 -3.61 -12.51 -7.68
C PHE A 127 -3.61 -11.07 -7.16
N ILE A 128 -4.80 -10.58 -6.82
CA ILE A 128 -5.00 -9.30 -6.13
C ILE A 128 -5.42 -9.62 -4.69
N TYR A 129 -4.75 -9.01 -3.72
CA TYR A 129 -5.14 -9.04 -2.32
C TYR A 129 -5.73 -7.68 -1.97
N GLU A 130 -7.05 -7.65 -1.81
CA GLU A 130 -7.80 -6.44 -1.50
C GLU A 130 -7.95 -6.30 0.02
N THR A 131 -7.13 -5.45 0.63
CA THR A 131 -7.06 -5.29 2.09
C THR A 131 -8.12 -4.35 2.65
N THR A 132 -8.92 -3.70 1.80
CA THR A 132 -10.03 -2.84 2.26
C THR A 132 -11.28 -3.62 2.67
N TYR A 133 -11.27 -4.95 2.51
CA TYR A 133 -12.28 -5.84 3.06
C TYR A 133 -12.10 -6.09 4.56
N THR A 134 -13.17 -6.56 5.22
CA THR A 134 -13.17 -6.88 6.66
C THR A 134 -12.60 -8.26 7.00
N ARG A 135 -12.18 -9.03 6.00
CA ARG A 135 -11.53 -10.35 6.09
C ARG A 135 -10.88 -10.70 4.75
N ALA A 136 -9.95 -11.64 4.75
CA ALA A 136 -9.40 -12.19 3.51
C ALA A 136 -10.50 -12.81 2.64
N GLN A 137 -10.52 -12.44 1.35
CA GLN A 137 -11.45 -12.97 0.36
C GLN A 137 -10.71 -13.17 -0.96
N LEU A 138 -11.21 -14.10 -1.77
CA LEU A 138 -10.77 -14.17 -3.16
C LEU A 138 -11.25 -12.90 -3.84
N SER A 139 -10.34 -12.09 -4.34
CA SER A 139 -10.71 -11.02 -5.26
C SER A 139 -11.17 -11.67 -6.56
N HIS A 140 -12.35 -11.29 -7.03
CA HIS A 140 -12.74 -11.59 -8.39
C HIS A 140 -11.85 -10.76 -9.31
N GLN A 141 -11.15 -11.41 -10.24
CA GLN A 141 -10.58 -10.72 -11.38
C GLN A 141 -11.71 -10.26 -12.32
N ASP A 142 -12.51 -9.28 -11.90
CA ASP A 142 -13.54 -8.73 -12.78
C ASP A 142 -12.88 -7.74 -13.77
N GLU A 143 -12.37 -8.31 -14.86
CA GLU A 143 -12.35 -7.89 -16.27
C GLU A 143 -12.00 -6.43 -16.70
N HIS A 144 -11.69 -5.49 -15.81
CA HIS A 144 -11.52 -4.07 -16.22
C HIS A 144 -10.29 -3.33 -15.69
N GLN A 145 -9.31 -4.01 -15.11
CA GLN A 145 -8.07 -3.36 -14.66
C GLN A 145 -6.84 -3.88 -15.41
N VAL A 146 -6.74 -3.51 -16.68
CA VAL A 146 -5.49 -3.56 -17.45
C VAL A 146 -5.40 -2.31 -18.31
N ALA A 147 -4.56 -1.36 -17.91
CA ALA A 147 -3.75 -0.48 -18.77
C ALA A 147 -2.91 0.47 -17.90
#